data_AF-V6EXH6-F1
#
_entry.id   AF-V6EXH6-F1
#
_cell.length_a   1.000
_cell.length_b   1.000
_cell.length_c   1.000
_cell.angle_alpha   90.00
_cell.angle_beta   90.00
_cell.angle_gamma   90.00
#
_symmetry.space_group_name_H-M   'P 1'
#
loop_
_entity.id
_entity.type
_entity.pdbx_description
1 polymer ?
#
loop_
_entity_poly.entity_id
_entity_poly.type
_entity_poly.pdbx_seq_one_letter_code
_entity_poly.pdbx_strand_id
1 'polypeptide(L)'
;MSTPALPPCIIIHGLDHARAALKAAQGRDIILRSPSGAAALHGVEWWKRLLDRLRRDFPDAPFTAILDCGDCPGWAMAALRAEAGLIVLTGDGPAHRAVREAAEQKEAWGEGRWGYDSLDLLGAHDPGLSCREFLQRSREEQPVRQGGS
;
A
#
# COMPACT_ATOMS: atom_id res chain seq x y z
N MET A 1 -7.66 1.76 25.30
CA MET A 1 -7.30 0.83 24.21
C MET A 1 -6.41 1.60 23.23
N SER A 2 -5.11 1.33 23.18
CA SER A 2 -4.22 2.04 22.24
C SER A 2 -4.42 1.49 20.83
N THR A 3 -4.76 2.36 19.87
CA THR A 3 -4.83 2.06 18.44
C THR A 3 -3.53 1.41 17.97
N PRO A 4 -3.56 0.29 17.22
CA PRO A 4 -2.33 -0.28 16.67
C PRO A 4 -1.65 0.74 15.76
N ALA A 5 -0.31 0.82 15.83
CA ALA A 5 0.46 1.58 14.87
C ALA A 5 0.30 0.94 13.49
N LEU A 6 -0.08 1.73 12.49
CA LEU A 6 -0.21 1.25 11.12
C LEU A 6 1.15 0.74 10.60
N PRO A 7 1.18 -0.32 9.76
CA PRO A 7 2.42 -0.76 9.12
C PRO A 7 3.09 0.38 8.33
N PRO A 8 4.43 0.43 8.23
CA PRO A 8 5.13 1.43 7.42
C PRO A 8 4.69 1.38 5.96
N CYS A 9 4.49 2.56 5.35
CA CYS A 9 4.02 2.69 3.98
C CYS A 9 5.17 3.07 3.03
N ILE A 10 5.32 2.33 1.93
CA ILE A 10 6.35 2.59 0.91
C ILE A 10 5.64 2.76 -0.43
N ILE A 11 5.85 3.90 -1.08
CA ILE A 11 5.32 4.21 -2.41
C ILE A 11 6.28 3.65 -3.46
N ILE A 12 5.73 2.78 -4.31
CA ILE A 12 6.48 2.02 -5.32
C ILE A 12 6.05 2.45 -6.73
N HIS A 13 7.01 2.60 -7.65
CA HIS A 13 6.76 2.99 -9.04
C HIS A 13 6.91 1.83 -10.02
N GLY A 14 7.22 0.64 -9.51
CA GLY A 14 7.45 -0.55 -10.31
C GLY A 14 7.89 -1.74 -9.47
N LEU A 15 8.11 -2.86 -10.16
CA LEU A 15 8.39 -4.14 -9.54
C LEU A 15 9.71 -4.17 -8.75
N ASP A 16 10.74 -3.48 -9.24
CA ASP A 16 12.05 -3.48 -8.57
C ASP A 16 12.04 -2.68 -7.26
N HIS A 17 11.27 -1.59 -7.20
CA HIS A 17 11.01 -0.87 -5.95
C HIS A 17 10.31 -1.77 -4.94
N ALA A 18 9.28 -2.50 -5.37
CA ALA A 18 8.53 -3.40 -4.51
C ALA A 18 9.39 -4.57 -3.99
N ARG A 19 10.24 -5.14 -4.84
CA ARG A 19 11.23 -6.17 -4.45
C ARG A 19 12.22 -5.63 -3.43
N ALA A 20 12.72 -4.41 -3.61
CA ALA A 20 13.63 -3.77 -2.67
C ALA A 20 12.98 -3.58 -1.30
N ALA A 21 11.73 -3.09 -1.28
CA ALA A 21 10.95 -2.92 -0.06
C ALA A 21 10.72 -4.24 0.69
N LEU A 22 10.25 -5.29 0.01
CA LEU A 22 10.00 -6.60 0.66
C LEU A 22 11.29 -7.26 1.16
N LYS A 23 12.39 -7.16 0.41
CA LYS A 23 13.71 -7.64 0.86
C LYS A 23 14.19 -6.89 2.11
N ALA A 24 14.03 -5.57 2.14
CA ALA A 24 14.40 -4.75 3.28
C ALA A 24 13.50 -5.00 4.51
N ALA A 25 12.23 -5.36 4.30
CA ALA A 25 11.29 -5.67 5.37
C ALA A 25 11.59 -6.99 6.09
N GLN A 26 12.28 -7.94 5.45
CA GLN A 26 12.70 -9.21 6.06
C GLN A 26 11.54 -9.94 6.79
N GLY A 27 10.35 -9.95 6.18
CA GLY A 27 9.15 -10.59 6.74
C GLY A 27 8.32 -9.72 7.70
N ARG A 28 8.72 -8.46 7.96
CA ARG A 28 7.87 -7.47 8.61
C ARG A 28 6.71 -7.09 7.68
N ASP A 29 5.52 -6.97 8.24
CA ASP A 29 4.36 -6.46 7.51
C ASP A 29 4.57 -4.98 7.12
N ILE A 30 4.32 -4.67 5.86
CA ILE A 30 4.46 -3.34 5.26
C ILE A 30 3.30 -3.05 4.31
N ILE A 31 3.05 -1.77 4.08
CA ILE A 31 2.14 -1.32 3.02
C ILE A 31 2.94 -0.96 1.78
N LEU A 32 2.56 -1.54 0.64
CA LEU A 32 3.01 -1.14 -0.69
C LEU A 32 1.91 -0.32 -1.35
N ARG A 33 2.17 0.97 -1.58
CA ARG A 33 1.22 1.89 -2.20
C ARG A 33 1.70 2.29 -3.59
N SER A 34 0.79 2.39 -4.55
CA SER A 34 1.11 2.98 -5.86
C SER A 34 1.33 4.50 -5.75
N PRO A 35 1.91 5.15 -6.77
CA PRO A 35 1.95 6.61 -6.83
C PRO A 35 0.54 7.18 -6.93
N SER A 36 0.36 8.46 -6.60
CA SER A 36 -0.93 9.14 -6.71
C SER A 36 -1.48 9.08 -8.13
N GLY A 37 -2.76 8.72 -8.28
CA GLY A 37 -3.43 8.61 -9.59
C GLY A 37 -2.95 7.45 -10.48
N ALA A 38 -2.19 6.48 -9.94
CA ALA A 38 -1.61 5.41 -10.73
C ALA A 38 -2.63 4.58 -11.52
N ALA A 39 -3.86 4.41 -11.01
CA ALA A 39 -4.88 3.66 -11.74
C ALA A 39 -5.23 4.31 -13.09
N ALA A 40 -5.22 5.65 -13.17
CA ALA A 40 -5.48 6.36 -14.42
C ALA A 40 -4.25 6.40 -15.34
N LEU A 41 -3.05 6.48 -14.77
CA LEU A 41 -1.80 6.60 -15.53
C LEU A 41 -1.30 5.26 -16.09
N HIS A 42 -1.37 4.19 -15.30
CA HIS A 42 -0.83 2.88 -15.64
C HIS A 42 -1.90 1.81 -15.87
N GLY A 43 -3.12 2.05 -15.37
CA GLY A 43 -4.21 1.08 -15.41
C GLY A 43 -4.19 0.10 -14.23
N VAL A 44 -5.38 -0.41 -13.89
CA VAL A 44 -5.57 -1.41 -12.83
C VAL A 44 -4.83 -2.72 -13.13
N GLU A 45 -4.79 -3.12 -14.41
CA GLU A 45 -4.17 -4.37 -14.84
C GLU A 45 -2.64 -4.38 -14.62
N TRP A 46 -1.98 -3.23 -14.81
CA TRP A 46 -0.57 -3.09 -14.50
C TRP A 46 -0.29 -3.40 -13.02
N TRP A 47 -1.10 -2.82 -12.13
CA TRP A 47 -0.97 -3.04 -10.69
C TRP A 47 -1.22 -4.50 -10.33
N LYS A 48 -2.29 -5.12 -10.88
CA LYS A 48 -2.61 -6.53 -10.62
C LYS A 48 -1.46 -7.45 -11.02
N ARG A 49 -0.88 -7.27 -12.20
CA ARG A 49 0.28 -8.05 -12.68
C ARG A 49 1.50 -7.89 -11.80
N LEU A 50 1.74 -6.68 -11.30
CA LEU A 50 2.80 -6.41 -10.33
C LEU A 50 2.57 -7.22 -9.04
N LEU A 51 1.35 -7.18 -8.47
CA LEU A 51 1.01 -7.94 -7.25
C LEU A 51 1.13 -9.46 -7.46
N ASP A 52 0.63 -9.99 -8.58
CA ASP A 52 0.73 -11.41 -8.91
C ASP A 52 2.19 -11.86 -9.06
N ARG A 53 3.05 -10.96 -9.56
CA ARG A 53 4.49 -11.24 -9.62
C ARG A 53 5.12 -11.21 -8.23
N LEU A 54 4.77 -10.26 -7.37
CA LEU A 54 5.27 -10.20 -5.99
C LEU A 54 4.85 -11.40 -5.16
N ARG A 55 3.59 -11.83 -5.23
CA ARG A 55 3.12 -13.03 -4.51
C ARG A 55 3.84 -14.31 -4.96
N ARG A 56 4.31 -14.38 -6.20
CA ARG A 56 5.16 -15.48 -6.68
C ARG A 56 6.60 -15.37 -6.23
N ASP A 57 7.17 -14.16 -6.27
CA ASP A 57 8.58 -13.92 -5.89
C ASP A 57 8.78 -13.97 -4.35
N PHE A 58 7.73 -13.68 -3.56
CA PHE A 58 7.74 -13.60 -2.10
C PHE A 58 6.46 -14.21 -1.50
N PRO A 59 6.27 -15.54 -1.56
CA PRO A 59 5.03 -16.19 -1.14
C PRO A 59 4.71 -15.97 0.35
N ASP A 60 5.73 -15.91 1.20
CA ASP A 60 5.58 -15.82 2.66
C ASP A 60 5.69 -14.38 3.21
N ALA A 61 5.94 -13.38 2.35
CA ALA A 61 6.10 -12.01 2.83
C ALA A 61 4.73 -11.38 3.11
N PRO A 62 4.47 -10.92 4.35
CA PRO A 62 3.26 -10.15 4.64
C PRO A 62 3.38 -8.76 4.00
N PHE A 63 2.37 -8.40 3.22
CA PHE A 63 2.21 -7.04 2.74
C PHE A 63 0.75 -6.75 2.41
N THR A 64 0.37 -5.49 2.63
CA THR A 64 -0.88 -4.90 2.16
C THR A 64 -0.60 -4.06 0.92
N ALA A 65 -1.39 -4.25 -0.15
CA ALA A 65 -1.23 -3.51 -1.39
C ALA A 65 -2.36 -2.48 -1.55
N ILE A 66 -2.01 -1.25 -1.93
CA ILE A 66 -2.94 -0.14 -2.10
C ILE A 66 -2.77 0.51 -3.48
N LEU A 67 -3.83 0.53 -4.28
CA LEU A 67 -3.88 1.24 -5.56
C LEU A 67 -4.55 2.60 -5.40
N ASP A 68 -3.83 3.67 -5.74
CA ASP A 68 -4.38 5.02 -5.80
C ASP A 68 -5.18 5.24 -7.09
N CYS A 69 -6.49 5.45 -6.92
CA CYS A 69 -7.45 5.67 -7.99
C CYS A 69 -7.76 7.15 -8.24
N GLY A 70 -7.03 8.07 -7.58
CA GLY A 70 -7.29 9.49 -7.63
C GLY A 70 -8.73 9.82 -7.24
N ASP A 71 -9.39 10.67 -8.03
CA ASP A 71 -10.77 11.10 -7.84
C ASP A 71 -11.77 10.36 -8.74
N CYS A 72 -11.33 9.31 -9.43
CA CYS A 72 -12.13 8.63 -10.45
C CYS A 72 -12.79 7.34 -9.92
N PRO A 73 -14.10 7.34 -9.65
CA PRO A 73 -14.81 6.16 -9.12
C PRO A 73 -14.84 4.99 -10.11
N GLY A 74 -14.75 5.26 -11.42
CA GLY A 74 -14.69 4.22 -12.45
C GLY A 74 -13.45 3.33 -12.32
N TRP A 75 -12.28 3.94 -12.08
CA TRP A 75 -11.03 3.20 -11.85
C TRP A 75 -11.05 2.44 -10.53
N ALA A 76 -11.59 3.05 -9.49
CA ALA A 76 -11.74 2.41 -8.18
C ALA A 76 -12.65 1.18 -8.25
N MET A 77 -13.79 1.26 -8.92
CA MET A 77 -14.68 0.12 -9.14
C MET A 77 -14.02 -0.97 -10.00
N ALA A 78 -13.24 -0.60 -11.02
CA ALA A 78 -12.47 -1.56 -11.81
C ALA A 78 -11.44 -2.31 -10.95
N ALA A 79 -10.74 -1.61 -10.04
CA ALA A 79 -9.79 -2.21 -9.11
C ALA A 79 -10.46 -3.18 -8.11
N LEU A 80 -11.63 -2.81 -7.57
CA LEU A 80 -12.42 -3.69 -6.70
C LEU A 80 -12.91 -4.96 -7.41
N ARG A 81 -13.24 -4.86 -8.71
CA ARG A 81 -13.64 -6.02 -9.53
C ARG A 81 -12.46 -6.93 -9.86
N ALA A 82 -11.28 -6.36 -10.06
CA ALA A 82 -10.05 -7.09 -10.34
C ALA A 82 -9.36 -7.64 -9.08
N GLU A 83 -9.91 -7.39 -7.88
CA GLU A 83 -9.31 -7.76 -6.59
C GLU A 83 -7.85 -7.29 -6.51
N ALA A 84 -7.62 -6.02 -6.87
CA ALA A 84 -6.30 -5.42 -7.03
C ALA A 84 -5.70 -4.90 -5.71
N GLY A 85 -6.09 -5.47 -4.57
CA GLY A 85 -5.78 -4.98 -3.23
C GLY A 85 -6.77 -3.91 -2.74
N LEU A 86 -6.35 -3.14 -1.75
CA LEU A 86 -7.11 -2.00 -1.26
C LEU A 86 -7.03 -0.84 -2.25
N ILE A 87 -7.99 0.07 -2.18
CA ILE A 87 -8.03 1.26 -3.03
C ILE A 87 -7.97 2.55 -2.20
N VAL A 88 -7.41 3.60 -2.79
CA VAL A 88 -7.59 4.99 -2.34
C VAL A 88 -8.41 5.72 -3.39
N LEU A 89 -9.51 6.35 -2.97
CA LEU A 89 -10.39 7.16 -3.80
C LEU A 89 -10.68 8.48 -3.07
N THR A 90 -10.33 9.60 -3.69
CA THR A 90 -10.60 10.95 -3.19
C THR A 90 -11.86 11.53 -3.84
N GLY A 91 -12.45 12.54 -3.19
CA GLY A 91 -13.69 13.16 -3.64
C GLY A 91 -14.92 12.66 -2.88
N ASP A 92 -16.03 13.34 -3.15
CA ASP A 92 -17.35 13.07 -2.59
C ASP A 92 -18.41 13.21 -3.69
N GLY A 93 -19.45 12.39 -3.60
CA GLY A 93 -20.50 12.30 -4.60
C GLY A 93 -21.21 10.95 -4.59
N PRO A 94 -22.36 10.83 -5.26
CA PRO A 94 -23.12 9.57 -5.29
C PRO A 94 -22.30 8.38 -5.80
N ALA A 95 -21.50 8.59 -6.85
CA ALA A 95 -20.65 7.54 -7.40
C ALA A 95 -19.52 7.14 -6.43
N HIS A 96 -18.87 8.11 -5.78
CA HIS A 96 -17.83 7.85 -4.78
C HIS A 96 -18.38 7.07 -3.60
N ARG A 97 -19.53 7.47 -3.03
CA ARG A 97 -20.18 6.75 -1.93
C ARG A 97 -20.52 5.31 -2.29
N ALA A 98 -21.09 5.09 -3.48
CA ALA A 98 -21.38 3.73 -3.96
C ALA A 98 -20.11 2.86 -4.07
N VAL A 99 -18.96 3.44 -4.44
CA VAL A 99 -17.68 2.70 -4.43
C VAL A 99 -17.23 2.42 -3.00
N ARG A 100 -17.37 3.36 -2.05
CA ARG A 100 -17.00 3.13 -0.63
C ARG A 100 -17.81 1.98 -0.04
N GLU A 101 -19.13 2.01 -0.22
CA GLU A 101 -20.03 0.94 0.22
C GLU A 101 -19.63 -0.41 -0.39
N ALA A 102 -19.32 -0.45 -1.69
CA ALA A 102 -18.85 -1.67 -2.36
C ALA A 102 -17.49 -2.16 -1.85
N ALA A 103 -16.60 -1.25 -1.48
CA ALA A 103 -15.29 -1.58 -0.94
C ALA A 103 -15.38 -2.11 0.49
N GLU A 104 -16.22 -1.50 1.33
CA GLU A 104 -16.51 -1.94 2.70
C GLU A 104 -17.07 -3.36 2.72
N GLN A 105 -18.02 -3.67 1.83
CA GLN A 105 -18.58 -5.02 1.68
C GLN A 105 -17.53 -6.08 1.32
N LYS A 106 -16.44 -5.68 0.66
CA LYS A 106 -15.36 -6.56 0.22
C LYS A 106 -14.18 -6.61 1.18
N GLU A 107 -14.23 -5.87 2.29
CA GLU A 107 -13.07 -5.60 3.16
C GLU A 107 -11.85 -5.06 2.35
N ALA A 108 -12.12 -4.50 1.17
CA ALA A 108 -11.13 -3.96 0.23
C ALA A 108 -10.99 -2.44 0.38
N TRP A 109 -11.41 -1.93 1.55
CA TRP A 109 -11.48 -0.53 1.87
C TRP A 109 -10.44 -0.13 2.91
N GLY A 110 -9.79 1.00 2.64
CA GLY A 110 -8.93 1.69 3.59
C GLY A 110 -9.44 3.09 3.79
N GLU A 111 -10.25 3.33 4.82
CA GLU A 111 -10.61 4.69 5.18
C GLU A 111 -9.49 5.35 5.99
N GLY A 112 -9.16 6.59 5.61
CA GLY A 112 -8.20 7.40 6.33
C GLY A 112 -6.82 7.44 5.66
N ARG A 113 -6.14 8.57 5.81
CA ARG A 113 -4.75 8.76 5.39
C ARG A 113 -3.92 7.58 5.89
N TRP A 114 -3.54 6.69 4.97
CA TRP A 114 -2.47 5.72 5.20
C TRP A 114 -1.18 6.48 5.45
N GLY A 115 -0.90 6.74 6.74
CA GLY A 115 0.35 7.21 7.33
C GLY A 115 0.96 8.46 6.69
N TYR A 116 1.01 9.57 7.42
CA TYR A 116 1.80 10.75 7.02
C TYR A 116 3.30 10.48 6.88
N ASP A 117 3.78 9.34 7.37
CA ASP A 117 5.14 8.88 7.19
C ASP A 117 5.18 7.74 6.16
N SER A 118 5.48 8.11 4.92
CA SER A 118 5.65 7.18 3.81
C SER A 118 6.95 7.48 3.09
N LEU A 119 7.68 6.43 2.73
CA LEU A 119 8.85 6.55 1.86
C LEU A 119 8.42 6.49 0.40
N ASP A 120 8.62 7.57 -0.35
CA ASP A 120 8.51 7.53 -1.81
C ASP A 120 9.84 7.12 -2.43
N LEU A 121 9.85 6.04 -3.21
CA LEU A 121 11.03 5.55 -3.90
C LEU A 121 11.27 6.24 -5.25
N LEU A 122 10.46 7.23 -5.64
CA LEU A 122 10.71 8.05 -6.82
C LEU A 122 12.10 8.70 -6.75
N GLY A 123 12.96 8.37 -7.72
CA GLY A 123 14.32 8.94 -7.78
C GLY A 123 15.28 8.41 -6.71
N ALA A 124 14.91 7.39 -5.93
CA ALA A 124 15.82 6.76 -4.98
C ALA A 124 17.01 6.11 -5.71
N HIS A 125 18.23 6.54 -5.38
CA HIS A 125 19.45 6.01 -5.99
C HIS A 125 19.72 4.55 -5.59
N ASP A 126 19.48 4.20 -4.32
CA ASP A 126 19.49 2.81 -3.82
C ASP A 126 18.19 2.54 -3.06
N PRO A 127 17.15 2.03 -3.74
CA PRO A 127 15.87 1.72 -3.11
C PRO A 127 15.99 0.76 -1.92
N GLY A 128 16.96 -0.17 -1.95
CA GLY A 128 17.15 -1.13 -0.87
C GLY A 128 17.67 -0.46 0.41
N LEU A 129 18.65 0.43 0.29
CA LEU A 129 19.17 1.20 1.42
C LEU A 129 18.10 2.13 1.99
N SER A 130 17.41 2.90 1.14
CA SER A 130 16.35 3.81 1.56
C SER A 130 15.24 3.08 2.33
N CYS A 131 14.83 1.89 1.88
CA CYS A 131 13.86 1.07 2.60
C CYS A 131 14.38 0.61 3.97
N ARG A 132 15.63 0.16 4.09
CA ARG A 132 16.19 -0.30 5.37
C ARG A 132 16.24 0.84 6.39
N GLU A 133 16.72 2.01 5.99
CA GLU A 133 16.82 3.19 6.87
C GLU A 133 15.44 3.66 7.32
N PHE A 134 14.47 3.72 6.41
CA PHE A 134 13.09 4.06 6.73
C PHE A 134 12.47 3.07 7.72
N LEU A 135 12.56 1.77 7.43
CA LEU A 135 11.96 0.73 8.28
C LEU A 135 12.62 0.65 9.66
N GLN A 136 13.93 0.93 9.77
CA GLN A 136 14.62 1.05 11.05
C GLN A 136 14.08 2.22 11.87
N ARG A 137 13.98 3.41 11.28
CA ARG A 137 13.42 4.59 11.95
C ARG A 137 11.97 4.37 12.38
N SER A 138 11.12 3.83 11.51
CA SER A 138 9.73 3.51 11.84
C SER A 138 9.58 2.38 12.87
N ARG A 139 10.64 1.66 13.24
CA ARG A 139 10.65 0.72 14.36
C ARG A 139 10.98 1.42 15.67
N GLU A 140 11.92 2.35 15.66
CA GLU A 140 12.36 3.12 16.84
C GLU A 140 11.26 4.08 17.32
N GLU A 141 10.47 4.63 16.40
CA GLU A 141 9.32 5.49 16.69
C GLU A 141 8.08 4.71 17.18
N GLN A 142 8.08 3.38 17.08
CA GLN A 142 7.06 2.50 17.66
C GLN A 142 7.55 1.97 19.02
N PRO A 143 7.15 2.54 20.17
CA PRO A 143 7.61 2.04 21.46
C PRO A 143 7.21 0.57 21.62
N VAL A 144 8.22 -0.27 21.88
CA VAL A 144 8.08 -1.68 22.23
C VAL A 144 7.15 -1.79 23.44
N ARG A 145 6.00 -2.47 23.28
CA ARG A 145 5.22 -2.92 24.43
C ARG A 145 6.09 -3.92 25.20
N GLN A 146 6.62 -3.50 26.36
CA GLN A 146 7.14 -4.45 27.34
C GLN A 146 5.96 -5.30 27.83
N GLY A 147 5.82 -6.51 27.27
CA GLY A 147 4.99 -7.56 27.85
C GLY A 147 5.72 -8.13 29.05
N GLY A 148 5.57 -7.47 30.20
CA GLY A 148 6.08 -7.93 31.48
C GLY A 148 5.09 -8.87 32.17
N SER A 149 5.65 -10.04 32.51
CA SER A 149 5.25 -11.06 33.50
C SER A 149 4.02 -11.93 33.27
#